data_AF-D5G3N6-F1
#
_entry.id   AF-D5G3N6-F1
#
_cell.length_a   1.000
_cell.length_b   1.000
_cell.length_c   1.000
_cell.angle_alpha   90.00
_cell.angle_beta   90.00
_cell.angle_gamma   90.00
#
_symmetry.space_group_name_H-M   'P 1'
#
loop_
_entity.id
_entity.type
_entity.pdbx_description
1 polymer ?
#
loop_
_entity_poly.entity_id
_entity_poly.type
_entity_poly.pdbx_seq_one_letter_code
_entity_poly.pdbx_strand_id
1 'polypeptide(L)'
;MFLWTNEAIQHTRLLDLTPVVCLVSITIVRSFILTPAWGPRALSPWAEGGIKIVPANIKELLTARGLAYWAMDDGYKDRGNFRFATESFSRDDVLLLLEVLKENLDCSLNTVQSTQYRIYVKTNSMVQFRALISPYFFPSMLYKLQ
;
A
#
# COMPACT_ATOMS: atom_id res chain seq x y z
N MET A 1 -51.25 15.11 14.63
CA MET A 1 -51.29 15.15 13.16
C MET A 1 -50.05 15.90 12.69
N PHE A 2 -49.39 15.36 11.67
CA PHE A 2 -48.07 15.69 11.09
C PHE A 2 -46.85 14.87 11.57
N LEU A 3 -46.35 14.13 10.57
CA LEU A 3 -45.18 13.26 10.42
C LEU A 3 -43.91 14.14 10.30
N TRP A 4 -42.63 13.72 10.38
CA TRP A 4 -41.96 12.46 10.02
C TRP A 4 -40.53 12.48 10.64
N THR A 5 -40.06 11.31 11.07
CA THR A 5 -38.67 10.78 11.27
C THR A 5 -37.57 11.59 11.95
N ASN A 6 -37.12 11.07 13.10
CA ASN A 6 -35.78 11.25 13.65
C ASN A 6 -35.29 9.90 14.22
N GLU A 7 -33.98 9.69 14.10
CA GLU A 7 -33.14 8.74 14.87
C GLU A 7 -33.29 7.24 14.52
N ALA A 8 -32.28 6.57 13.96
CA ALA A 8 -30.94 6.27 14.48
C ALA A 8 -30.92 5.12 15.51
N ILE A 9 -30.14 4.10 15.11
CA ILE A 9 -29.37 3.12 15.90
C ILE A 9 -30.08 1.84 16.43
N GLN A 10 -29.33 0.75 16.25
CA GLN A 10 -29.23 -0.50 17.04
C GLN A 10 -29.95 -1.72 16.45
N HIS A 11 -29.21 -2.55 15.71
CA HIS A 11 -28.84 -3.88 16.22
C HIS A 11 -27.60 -4.43 15.51
N THR A 12 -26.47 -4.12 16.13
CA THR A 12 -25.32 -4.99 16.39
C THR A 12 -25.56 -6.49 16.16
N ARG A 13 -24.75 -7.09 15.27
CA ARG A 13 -24.09 -8.37 15.57
C ARG A 13 -22.59 -8.14 15.61
N LEU A 14 -22.10 -8.22 16.83
CA LEU A 14 -20.71 -8.22 17.24
C LEU A 14 -20.15 -9.65 17.09
N LEU A 15 -18.84 -9.71 16.81
CA LEU A 15 -17.91 -10.81 17.09
C LEU A 15 -17.94 -12.02 16.14
N ASP A 16 -17.05 -11.98 15.16
CA ASP A 16 -16.02 -13.02 15.04
C ASP A 16 -14.65 -12.33 14.91
N LEU A 17 -13.99 -12.18 16.06
CA LEU A 17 -12.63 -11.70 16.20
C LEU A 17 -11.66 -12.91 16.18
N THR A 18 -10.72 -12.86 15.23
CA THR A 18 -9.35 -13.44 15.23
C THR A 18 -9.17 -14.95 14.94
N PRO A 19 -8.01 -15.40 14.38
CA PRO A 19 -6.74 -14.69 14.18
C PRO A 19 -6.15 -14.86 12.76
N VAL A 20 -6.17 -13.80 11.93
CA VAL A 20 -5.20 -13.67 10.82
C VAL A 20 -4.76 -12.20 10.71
N VAL A 21 -4.16 -11.69 11.78
CA VAL A 21 -3.45 -10.38 11.76
C VAL A 21 -1.94 -10.61 11.58
N CYS A 22 -1.57 -11.69 10.90
CA CYS A 22 -0.18 -12.08 10.72
C CYS A 22 0.07 -12.33 9.23
N LEU A 23 1.04 -11.59 8.67
CA LEU A 23 1.57 -11.67 7.30
C LEU A 23 0.82 -10.88 6.22
N VAL A 24 0.87 -9.55 6.30
CA VAL A 24 0.83 -8.72 5.09
C VAL A 24 1.97 -7.70 5.12
N SER A 25 3.19 -8.22 5.13
CA SER A 25 4.29 -7.60 4.41
C SER A 25 4.54 -8.50 3.21
N ILE A 26 4.64 -7.92 2.01
CA ILE A 26 4.75 -8.56 0.70
C ILE A 26 3.37 -8.91 0.11
N THR A 27 2.89 -8.12 -0.87
CA THR A 27 2.30 -8.55 -2.16
C THR A 27 1.47 -7.42 -2.81
N ILE A 28 2.13 -6.36 -3.29
CA ILE A 28 1.70 -5.69 -4.53
C ILE A 28 2.54 -6.41 -5.58
N VAL A 29 2.17 -7.57 -6.12
CA VAL A 29 1.28 -7.71 -7.28
C VAL A 29 0.80 -9.18 -7.42
N ARG A 30 0.14 -9.78 -6.43
CA ARG A 30 -0.27 -11.20 -6.58
C ARG A 30 -1.51 -11.63 -5.80
N SER A 31 -2.53 -10.79 -5.77
CA SER A 31 -3.83 -11.16 -5.16
C SER A 31 -5.01 -11.18 -6.12
N PHE A 32 -4.77 -11.23 -7.43
CA PHE A 32 -5.82 -11.59 -8.39
C PHE A 32 -5.27 -12.68 -9.30
N ILE A 33 -5.95 -13.83 -9.37
CA ILE A 33 -5.65 -15.04 -10.15
C ILE A 33 -4.94 -16.17 -9.34
N LEU A 34 -5.80 -17.09 -8.88
CA LEU A 34 -5.63 -18.52 -8.51
C LEU A 34 -5.12 -18.89 -7.12
N THR A 35 -6.05 -19.37 -6.27
CA THR A 35 -5.83 -20.60 -5.49
C THR A 35 -7.04 -21.52 -5.69
N PRO A 36 -6.81 -22.85 -5.78
CA PRO A 36 -7.28 -23.67 -4.67
C PRO A 36 -6.30 -24.83 -4.38
N ALA A 37 -5.63 -24.78 -3.22
CA ALA A 37 -5.23 -25.94 -2.42
C ALA A 37 -4.24 -25.49 -1.34
N TRP A 38 -4.72 -25.27 -0.12
CA TRP A 38 -3.84 -25.15 1.06
C TRP A 38 -3.95 -26.44 1.87
N GLY A 39 -2.93 -27.30 1.77
CA GLY A 39 -2.65 -28.38 2.71
C GLY A 39 -1.75 -27.89 3.86
N PRO A 40 -1.66 -28.61 4.99
CA PRO A 40 -1.02 -28.10 6.19
C PRO A 40 0.51 -28.20 6.05
N ARG A 41 1.18 -27.05 6.25
CA ARG A 41 2.65 -26.89 6.34
C ARG A 41 3.39 -26.84 4.99
N ALA A 42 3.01 -25.92 4.12
CA ALA A 42 3.97 -25.29 3.20
C ALA A 42 4.48 -24.01 3.86
N LEU A 43 5.76 -23.98 4.26
CA LEU A 43 6.47 -22.72 4.43
C LEU A 43 6.32 -21.97 3.09
N SER A 44 6.00 -20.66 3.14
CA SER A 44 5.81 -19.91 1.91
C SER A 44 7.08 -20.02 1.05
N PRO A 45 6.98 -20.09 -0.30
CA PRO A 45 8.14 -20.21 -1.21
C PRO A 45 9.20 -19.12 -1.06
N TRP A 46 8.96 -18.15 -0.19
CA TRP A 46 9.71 -16.92 -0.02
C TRP A 46 10.61 -16.93 1.23
N ALA A 47 10.55 -17.98 2.06
CA ALA A 47 11.24 -18.02 3.35
C ALA A 47 12.72 -18.48 3.29
N GLU A 48 13.18 -19.07 2.18
CA GLU A 48 14.57 -19.50 2.03
C GLU A 48 15.24 -18.76 0.86
N GLY A 49 15.83 -17.59 1.15
CA GLY A 49 16.66 -16.83 0.21
C GLY A 49 15.92 -15.93 -0.80
N GLY A 50 14.62 -15.68 -0.63
CA GLY A 50 13.80 -14.91 -1.56
C GLY A 50 14.14 -13.41 -1.60
N ILE A 51 14.95 -13.00 -2.57
CA ILE A 51 15.16 -11.58 -2.89
C ILE A 51 13.85 -11.00 -3.43
N LYS A 52 13.39 -9.88 -2.87
CA LYS A 52 12.22 -9.15 -3.39
C LYS A 52 12.61 -8.50 -4.71
N ILE A 53 11.85 -8.78 -5.78
CA ILE A 53 12.08 -8.25 -7.12
C ILE A 53 10.83 -7.51 -7.57
N VAL A 54 11.01 -6.34 -8.18
CA VAL A 54 9.92 -5.61 -8.83
C VAL A 54 9.78 -6.12 -10.27
N PRO A 55 8.59 -6.57 -10.70
CA PRO A 55 8.42 -7.09 -12.05
C PRO A 55 8.58 -5.97 -13.10
N ALA A 56 9.17 -6.31 -14.25
CA ALA A 56 9.42 -5.33 -15.32
C ALA A 56 8.13 -4.65 -15.86
N ASN A 57 6.99 -5.34 -15.79
CA ASN A 57 5.69 -4.80 -16.18
C ASN A 57 4.95 -4.10 -15.02
N ILE A 58 5.65 -3.65 -13.97
CA ILE A 58 5.03 -2.98 -12.81
C ILE A 58 4.17 -1.77 -13.21
N LYS A 59 4.50 -1.10 -14.31
CA LYS A 59 3.70 0.00 -14.89
C LYS A 59 2.25 -0.39 -15.17
N GLU A 60 2.04 -1.59 -15.72
CA GLU A 60 0.70 -2.10 -16.05
C GLU A 60 -0.05 -2.59 -14.80
N LEU A 61 0.70 -2.98 -13.78
CA LEU A 61 0.21 -3.64 -12.58
C LEU A 61 -0.13 -2.65 -11.45
N LEU A 62 0.61 -1.54 -11.36
CA LEU A 62 0.47 -0.55 -10.30
C LEU A 62 -0.70 0.41 -10.58
N THR A 63 -1.91 -0.06 -10.33
CA THR A 63 -3.13 0.76 -10.37
C THR A 63 -3.21 1.71 -9.17
N ALA A 64 -4.09 2.72 -9.24
CA ALA A 64 -4.38 3.62 -8.11
C ALA A 64 -4.76 2.87 -6.81
N ARG A 65 -5.49 1.75 -6.94
CA ARG A 65 -5.84 0.87 -5.81
C ARG A 65 -4.60 0.15 -5.25
N GLY A 66 -3.75 -0.37 -6.13
CA GLY A 66 -2.48 -1.00 -5.72
C GLY A 66 -1.55 -0.01 -5.02
N LEU A 67 -1.46 1.21 -5.53
CA LEU A 67 -0.71 2.30 -4.90
C LEU A 67 -1.29 2.67 -3.52
N ALA A 68 -2.62 2.67 -3.37
CA ALA A 68 -3.25 2.92 -2.08
C ALA A 68 -2.91 1.86 -1.04
N TYR A 69 -2.93 0.58 -1.42
CA TYR A 69 -2.55 -0.52 -0.53
C TYR A 69 -1.09 -0.44 -0.15
N TRP A 70 -0.23 -0.14 -1.12
CA TRP A 70 1.19 0.11 -0.85
C TRP A 70 1.42 1.26 0.13
N ALA A 71 0.69 2.38 -0.05
CA ALA A 71 0.79 3.53 0.83
C ALA A 71 0.25 3.23 2.25
N MET A 72 -0.73 2.33 2.38
CA MET A 72 -1.20 1.88 3.69
C MET A 72 -0.20 0.96 4.39
N ASP A 73 0.44 0.06 3.67
CA ASP A 73 1.41 -0.89 4.23
C ASP A 73 2.72 -0.18 4.60
N ASP A 74 3.45 0.28 3.57
CA ASP A 74 4.84 0.75 3.68
C ASP A 74 4.96 2.28 3.57
N GLY A 75 3.83 2.98 3.52
CA GLY A 75 3.79 4.43 3.42
C GLY A 75 3.67 5.14 4.78
N TYR A 76 4.24 6.34 4.86
CA TYR A 76 4.10 7.21 6.03
C TYR A 76 4.23 8.69 5.67
N LYS A 77 3.55 9.55 6.44
CA LYS A 77 3.64 10.99 6.32
C LYS A 77 4.99 11.50 6.83
N ASP A 78 5.57 12.44 6.08
CA ASP A 78 6.72 13.22 6.52
C ASP A 78 6.48 14.71 6.30
N ARG A 79 6.03 15.39 7.35
CA ARG A 79 5.65 16.82 7.33
C ARG A 79 4.59 17.09 6.25
N GLY A 80 4.95 17.80 5.18
CA GLY A 80 4.11 18.09 4.02
C GLY A 80 4.27 17.12 2.86
N ASN A 81 4.98 16.01 3.05
CA ASN A 81 5.35 15.05 2.01
C ASN A 81 4.95 13.62 2.42
N PHE A 82 5.14 12.68 1.52
CA PHE A 82 4.90 11.25 1.77
C PHE A 82 6.12 10.41 1.41
N ARG A 83 6.37 9.37 2.21
CA ARG A 83 7.50 8.45 2.02
C ARG A 83 7.01 7.03 1.88
N PHE A 84 7.65 6.29 0.96
CA PHE A 84 7.55 4.84 0.89
C PHE A 84 8.84 4.20 1.41
N ALA A 85 8.69 3.30 2.38
CA ALA A 85 9.76 2.44 2.87
C ALA A 85 10.07 1.38 1.79
N THR A 86 11.15 1.59 1.04
CA THR A 86 11.59 0.74 -0.09
C THR A 86 12.99 0.17 0.12
N GLU A 87 13.46 0.16 1.36
CA GLU A 87 14.83 -0.22 1.73
C GLU A 87 15.14 -1.70 1.51
N SER A 88 14.11 -2.52 1.32
CA SER A 88 14.27 -3.96 1.02
C SER A 88 14.43 -4.28 -0.46
N PHE A 89 14.35 -3.29 -1.35
CA PHE A 89 14.47 -3.46 -2.80
C PHE A 89 15.87 -3.07 -3.30
N SER A 90 16.27 -3.61 -4.45
CA SER A 90 17.49 -3.17 -5.12
C SER A 90 17.36 -1.74 -5.64
N ARG A 91 18.48 -1.08 -5.92
CA ARG A 91 18.47 0.28 -6.48
C ARG A 91 17.67 0.34 -7.79
N ASP A 92 17.85 -0.65 -8.66
CA ASP A 92 17.22 -0.68 -9.98
C ASP A 92 15.71 -0.90 -9.88
N ASP A 93 15.26 -1.75 -8.94
CA ASP A 93 13.85 -1.93 -8.61
C ASP A 93 13.20 -0.61 -8.14
N VAL A 94 13.89 0.13 -7.25
CA VAL A 94 13.38 1.41 -6.74
C VAL A 94 13.36 2.47 -7.85
N LEU A 95 14.33 2.46 -8.77
CA LEU A 95 14.32 3.35 -9.93
C LEU A 95 13.17 3.04 -10.88
N LEU A 96 12.85 1.76 -11.11
CA LEU A 96 11.70 1.35 -11.91
C LEU A 96 10.38 1.80 -11.27
N LEU A 97 10.22 1.61 -9.95
CA LEU A 97 9.06 2.12 -9.21
C LEU A 97 8.96 3.64 -9.31
N LEU A 98 10.09 4.34 -9.19
CA LEU A 98 10.14 5.79 -9.28
C LEU A 98 9.73 6.30 -10.67
N GLU A 99 10.12 5.61 -11.74
CA GLU A 99 9.73 5.93 -13.12
C GLU A 99 8.21 5.88 -13.28
N VAL A 100 7.58 4.79 -12.83
CA VAL A 100 6.12 4.62 -12.90
C VAL A 100 5.38 5.69 -12.10
N LEU A 101 5.86 6.01 -10.89
CA LEU A 101 5.23 7.06 -10.07
C LEU A 101 5.37 8.44 -10.70
N LYS A 102 6.49 8.72 -11.38
CA LYS A 102 6.78 10.01 -12.01
C LYS A 102 5.85 10.36 -13.18
N GLU A 103 5.12 9.41 -13.73
CA GLU A 103 4.13 9.68 -14.78
C GLU A 103 2.97 10.56 -14.30
N ASN A 104 2.61 10.43 -13.02
CA ASN A 104 1.46 11.12 -12.44
C ASN A 104 1.82 11.98 -11.22
N LEU A 105 3.02 11.81 -10.64
CA LEU A 105 3.40 12.42 -9.37
C LEU A 105 4.83 13.02 -9.41
N ASP A 106 5.06 14.10 -8.68
CA ASP A 106 6.41 14.62 -8.45
C ASP A 106 7.10 13.83 -7.33
N CYS A 107 7.96 12.88 -7.72
CA CYS A 107 8.66 11.98 -6.82
C CYS A 107 10.19 12.06 -6.98
N SER A 108 10.92 11.81 -5.89
CA SER A 108 12.39 11.72 -5.89
C SER A 108 12.91 10.54 -5.09
N LEU A 109 14.09 10.04 -5.47
CA LEU A 109 14.82 9.04 -4.70
C LEU A 109 15.54 9.71 -3.52
N ASN A 110 15.47 9.11 -2.35
CA ASN A 110 16.24 9.51 -1.18
C ASN A 110 17.11 8.32 -0.73
N THR A 111 18.41 8.55 -0.61
CA THR A 111 19.37 7.56 -0.11
C THR A 111 19.55 7.76 1.39
N VAL A 112 19.09 6.80 2.19
CA VAL A 112 19.18 6.86 3.66
C VAL A 112 20.54 6.34 4.14
N GLN A 113 20.97 5.23 3.56
CA GLN A 113 22.27 4.60 3.77
C GLN A 113 22.82 4.15 2.41
N SER A 114 24.06 3.70 2.34
CA SER A 114 24.72 3.32 1.08
C SER A 114 23.91 2.36 0.19
N THR A 115 23.11 1.48 0.80
CA THR A 115 22.28 0.47 0.12
C THR A 115 20.78 0.61 0.36
N GLN A 116 20.34 1.63 1.10
CA GLN A 116 18.93 1.79 1.49
C GLN A 116 18.32 3.00 0.80
N TYR A 117 17.31 2.73 -0.02
CA TYR A 117 16.63 3.74 -0.82
C TYR A 117 15.18 3.90 -0.35
N ARG A 118 14.70 5.14 -0.39
CA ARG A 118 13.30 5.51 -0.12
C ARG A 118 12.77 6.34 -1.27
N ILE A 119 11.48 6.19 -1.56
CA ILE A 119 10.78 7.06 -2.51
C ILE A 119 10.10 8.17 -1.73
N TYR A 120 10.26 9.40 -2.22
CA TYR A 120 9.70 10.60 -1.63
C TYR A 120 8.74 11.25 -2.61
N VAL A 121 7.47 11.38 -2.22
CA VAL A 121 6.46 12.17 -2.96
C VAL A 121 6.53 13.60 -2.42
N LYS A 122 6.86 14.56 -3.30
CA LYS A 122 7.06 15.96 -2.91
C LYS A 122 5.73 16.65 -2.59
N THR A 123 5.80 17.68 -1.74
CA THR A 123 4.66 18.51 -1.31
C THR A 123 3.81 18.98 -2.49
N ASN A 124 4.46 19.38 -3.59
CA ASN A 124 3.79 19.89 -4.79
C ASN A 124 2.80 18.88 -5.40
N SER A 125 3.05 17.59 -5.22
CA SER A 125 2.21 16.52 -5.78
C SER A 125 1.30 15.86 -4.73
N MET A 126 1.37 16.26 -3.46
CA MET A 126 0.55 15.66 -2.40
C MET A 126 -0.97 15.80 -2.61
N VAL A 127 -1.41 16.90 -3.23
CA VAL A 127 -2.83 17.08 -3.58
C VAL A 127 -3.28 16.01 -4.58
N GLN A 128 -2.48 15.79 -5.63
CA GLN A 128 -2.75 14.77 -6.66
C GLN A 128 -2.64 13.36 -6.09
N PHE A 129 -1.61 13.10 -5.27
CA PHE A 129 -1.39 11.82 -4.60
C PHE A 129 -2.59 11.42 -3.73
N ARG A 130 -3.08 12.35 -2.89
CA ARG A 130 -4.26 12.11 -2.05
C ARG A 130 -5.50 11.86 -2.91
N ALA A 131 -5.75 12.70 -3.92
CA ALA A 131 -6.89 12.52 -4.81
C ALA A 131 -6.90 11.14 -5.49
N LEU A 132 -5.72 10.62 -5.86
CA LEU A 132 -5.56 9.34 -6.53
C LEU A 132 -5.87 8.13 -5.62
N ILE A 133 -5.43 8.17 -4.36
CA ILE A 133 -5.47 6.99 -3.47
C ILE A 133 -6.57 7.04 -2.41
N SER A 134 -7.04 8.22 -2.01
CA SER A 134 -8.05 8.39 -0.95
C SER A 134 -9.32 7.56 -1.15
N PRO A 135 -9.85 7.37 -2.38
CA PRO A 135 -11.03 6.51 -2.59
C PRO A 135 -10.85 5.04 -2.18
N TYR A 136 -9.60 4.57 -2.08
CA TYR A 136 -9.26 3.18 -1.76
C TYR A 136 -8.65 3.02 -0.35
N PHE A 137 -8.47 4.13 0.37
CA PHE A 137 -7.91 4.11 1.72
C PHE A 137 -8.96 3.69 2.75
N PHE A 138 -8.53 2.86 3.69
CA PHE A 138 -9.40 2.47 4.80
C PHE A 138 -9.52 3.61 5.83
N PRO A 139 -10.71 3.89 6.39
CA PRO A 139 -10.90 5.03 7.30
C PRO A 139 -9.95 5.05 8.49
N SER A 140 -9.63 3.89 9.10
CA SER A 140 -8.70 3.81 10.23
C SER A 140 -7.23 4.05 9.86
N MET A 141 -6.89 4.04 8.56
CA MET A 141 -5.53 4.30 8.04
C MET A 141 -5.38 5.71 7.46
N LEU A 142 -6.43 6.53 7.44
CA LEU A 142 -6.40 7.89 6.88
C LEU A 142 -5.40 8.81 7.59
N TYR A 143 -5.05 8.54 8.85
CA TYR A 143 -4.03 9.29 9.57
C TYR A 143 -2.65 9.28 8.87
N LYS A 144 -2.38 8.30 8.01
CA LYS A 144 -1.16 8.27 7.18
C LYS A 144 -1.15 9.32 6.07
N LEU A 145 -2.31 9.86 5.69
CA LEU A 145 -2.45 10.88 4.62
C LEU A 145 -2.68 12.30 5.13
N GLN A 146 -3.14 12.45 6.38
CA GLN A 146 -3.51 13.73 7.01
C GLN A 146 -2.30 14.61 7.24
#